data_AF-A0A443RYZ5-F1
#
_entry.id   AF-A0A443RYZ5-F1
#
_cell.length_a   1.000
_cell.length_b   1.000
_cell.length_c   1.000
_cell.angle_alpha   90.00
_cell.angle_beta   90.00
_cell.angle_gamma   90.00
#
_symmetry.space_group_name_H-M   'P 1'
#
loop_
_entity.id
_entity.type
_entity.pdbx_description
1 polymer ?
#
loop_
_entity_poly.entity_id
_entity_poly.type
_entity_poly.pdbx_seq_one_letter_code
_entity_poly.pdbx_strand_id
1 'polypeptide(L)'
;MVDELNTTLCFNECPNRWSLFNGICYWFVEKSGSFQDSRNFCHSIKAEIVSVHSVEQMNFIQVLAKDQNHTGVWLSASRVEAENLKFVWHDGSELEYSYWGSRWPSNDPERK
;
A
#
# COMPACT_ATOMS: atom_id res chain seq x y z
N MET A 1 -21.85 31.56 -28.82
CA MET A 1 -21.25 30.29 -29.26
C MET A 1 -20.11 30.04 -28.30
N VAL A 2 -20.34 29.15 -27.34
CA VAL A 2 -19.33 28.78 -26.34
C VAL A 2 -18.43 27.72 -26.96
N ASP A 3 -17.17 28.04 -27.17
CA ASP A 3 -16.14 27.03 -27.42
C ASP A 3 -15.53 26.66 -26.06
N GLU A 4 -16.09 25.60 -25.47
CA GLU A 4 -15.59 24.93 -24.26
C GLU A 4 -14.24 24.29 -24.57
N LEU A 5 -13.16 25.05 -24.43
CA LEU A 5 -11.81 24.52 -24.33
C LEU A 5 -11.64 23.81 -22.98
N ASN A 6 -12.23 22.62 -22.86
CA ASN A 6 -11.62 21.36 -22.42
C ASN A 6 -10.55 21.41 -21.30
N THR A 7 -10.72 22.26 -20.28
CA THR A 7 -9.99 22.12 -19.02
C THR A 7 -10.68 21.08 -18.16
N THR A 8 -10.52 19.80 -18.53
CA THR A 8 -10.78 18.71 -17.60
C THR A 8 -9.73 18.78 -16.50
N LEU A 9 -10.12 19.30 -15.35
CA LEU A 9 -9.38 19.16 -14.10
C LEU A 9 -9.41 17.68 -13.67
N CYS A 10 -8.53 16.84 -14.22
CA CYS A 10 -8.43 15.43 -13.85
C CYS A 10 -7.60 15.26 -12.57
N PHE A 11 -8.10 15.56 -11.36
CA PHE A 11 -7.28 15.29 -10.16
C PHE A 11 -7.98 14.97 -8.84
N ASN A 12 -9.25 14.55 -8.83
CA ASN A 12 -9.92 14.13 -7.57
C ASN A 12 -10.82 12.91 -7.68
N GLU A 13 -10.70 12.09 -8.73
CA GLU A 13 -11.48 10.87 -8.85
C GLU A 13 -10.58 9.68 -9.15
N CYS A 14 -10.77 8.61 -8.39
CA CYS A 14 -10.10 7.34 -8.62
C CYS A 14 -10.91 6.48 -9.59
N PRO A 15 -10.27 5.53 -10.31
CA PRO A 15 -11.00 4.58 -11.13
C PRO A 15 -12.02 3.79 -10.30
N ASN A 16 -13.03 3.22 -10.96
CA ASN A 16 -14.02 2.38 -10.30
C ASN A 16 -13.34 1.27 -9.46
N ARG A 17 -13.82 1.07 -8.22
CA ARG A 17 -13.29 0.15 -7.18
C ARG A 17 -12.08 0.64 -6.39
N TRP A 18 -11.57 1.83 -6.70
CA TRP A 18 -10.49 2.46 -5.94
C TRP A 18 -11.05 3.53 -4.99
N SER A 19 -10.45 3.62 -3.83
CA SER A 19 -10.76 4.62 -2.80
C SER A 19 -9.70 5.71 -2.80
N LEU A 20 -10.12 6.97 -2.87
CA LEU A 20 -9.23 8.13 -2.85
C LEU A 20 -8.86 8.51 -1.40
N PHE A 21 -7.58 8.67 -1.13
CA PHE A 21 -7.09 9.25 0.12
C PHE A 21 -5.82 10.07 -0.15
N ASN A 22 -5.83 11.35 0.24
CA ASN A 22 -4.71 12.29 0.04
C ASN A 22 -4.13 12.31 -1.38
N GLY A 23 -5.00 12.28 -2.40
CA GLY A 23 -4.56 12.30 -3.81
C GLY A 23 -4.02 10.97 -4.35
N ILE A 24 -4.05 9.90 -3.54
CA ILE A 24 -3.62 8.55 -3.92
C ILE A 24 -4.83 7.64 -3.97
N CYS A 25 -4.88 6.78 -4.98
CA CYS A 25 -5.92 5.76 -5.14
C CYS A 25 -5.47 4.45 -4.53
N TYR A 26 -6.34 3.84 -3.71
CA TYR A 26 -6.10 2.55 -3.05
C TYR A 26 -7.16 1.54 -3.46
N TRP A 27 -6.76 0.30 -3.70
CA TRP A 27 -7.70 -0.78 -3.95
C TRP A 27 -7.43 -1.95 -3.02
N PHE A 28 -8.41 -2.28 -2.18
CA PHE A 28 -8.40 -3.52 -1.42
C PHE A 28 -8.73 -4.70 -2.33
N VAL A 29 -7.80 -5.66 -2.42
CA VAL A 29 -7.96 -6.86 -3.23
C VAL A 29 -8.24 -8.03 -2.31
N GLU A 30 -9.47 -8.53 -2.35
CA GLU A 30 -9.90 -9.73 -1.62
C GLU A 30 -9.35 -11.00 -2.30
N LYS A 31 -8.04 -11.22 -2.19
CA LYS A 31 -7.38 -12.43 -2.69
C LYS A 31 -6.38 -12.94 -1.65
N SER A 32 -6.57 -14.19 -1.24
CA SER A 32 -5.62 -14.91 -0.42
C SER A 32 -4.42 -15.37 -1.27
N GLY A 33 -3.21 -15.18 -0.77
CA GLY A 33 -2.00 -15.54 -1.49
C GLY A 33 -0.74 -15.14 -0.73
N SER A 34 0.41 -15.51 -1.30
CA SER A 34 1.69 -15.04 -0.78
C SER A 34 1.87 -13.54 -1.04
N PHE A 35 2.81 -12.92 -0.31
CA PHE A 35 3.25 -11.55 -0.61
C PHE A 35 3.61 -11.37 -2.09
N GLN A 36 4.31 -12.35 -2.68
CA GLN A 36 4.71 -12.31 -4.08
C GLN A 36 3.50 -12.34 -5.03
N ASP A 37 2.46 -13.12 -4.71
CA ASP A 37 1.22 -13.14 -5.49
C ASP A 37 0.49 -11.80 -5.45
N SER A 38 0.42 -11.19 -4.27
CA SER A 38 -0.18 -9.85 -4.09
C SER A 38 0.60 -8.80 -4.87
N ARG A 39 1.94 -8.82 -4.81
CA ARG A 39 2.77 -7.88 -5.57
C ARG A 39 2.61 -8.07 -7.09
N ASN A 40 2.67 -9.30 -7.58
CA ASN A 40 2.47 -9.61 -8.99
C ASN A 40 1.07 -9.16 -9.47
N PHE A 41 0.05 -9.29 -8.63
CA PHE A 41 -1.29 -8.80 -8.94
C PHE A 41 -1.31 -7.27 -9.10
N CYS A 42 -0.75 -6.52 -8.14
CA CYS A 42 -0.65 -5.05 -8.25
C CYS A 42 0.04 -4.63 -9.55
N HIS A 43 1.15 -5.27 -9.90
CA HIS A 43 1.88 -4.99 -11.14
C HIS A 43 1.04 -5.29 -12.39
N SER A 44 0.25 -6.37 -12.38
CA SER A 44 -0.62 -6.74 -13.51
C SER A 44 -1.69 -5.69 -13.83
N ILE A 45 -2.06 -4.87 -12.84
CA ILE A 45 -3.04 -3.76 -12.99
C ILE A 45 -2.37 -2.38 -13.05
N LYS A 46 -1.05 -2.33 -13.32
CA LYS A 46 -0.24 -1.09 -13.38
C LYS A 46 -0.28 -0.29 -12.06
N ALA A 47 -0.29 -1.00 -10.93
CA ALA A 47 -0.22 -0.46 -9.59
C ALA A 47 0.99 -1.02 -8.83
N GLU A 48 1.23 -0.51 -7.62
CA GLU A 48 2.25 -1.04 -6.70
C GLU A 48 1.57 -1.52 -5.41
N ILE A 49 2.18 -2.49 -4.73
CA ILE A 49 1.73 -2.89 -3.39
C ILE A 49 1.98 -1.75 -2.40
N VAL A 50 1.03 -1.50 -1.50
CA VAL A 50 1.00 -0.25 -0.72
C VAL A 50 2.18 -0.13 0.25
N SER A 51 2.84 1.01 0.24
CA SER A 51 3.79 1.49 1.25
C SER A 51 3.11 2.47 2.20
N VAL A 52 3.61 2.57 3.44
CA VAL A 52 2.99 3.41 4.47
C VAL A 52 3.96 4.45 5.00
N HIS A 53 3.57 5.71 4.86
CA HIS A 53 4.40 6.90 5.11
C HIS A 53 3.79 7.84 6.16
N SER A 54 2.58 7.57 6.64
CA SER A 54 1.98 8.35 7.74
C SER A 54 0.97 7.55 8.55
N VAL A 55 0.67 8.04 9.76
CA VAL A 55 -0.34 7.45 10.65
C VAL A 55 -1.73 7.54 10.03
N GLU A 56 -2.04 8.65 9.37
CA GLU A 56 -3.34 8.87 8.73
C GLU A 56 -3.54 7.89 7.57
N GLN A 57 -2.48 7.63 6.79
CA GLN A 57 -2.50 6.63 5.74
C GLN A 57 -2.69 5.21 6.29
N MET A 58 -1.99 4.86 7.37
CA MET A 58 -2.18 3.57 8.06
C MET A 58 -3.63 3.41 8.54
N ASN A 59 -4.18 4.44 9.19
CA ASN A 59 -5.56 4.43 9.68
C ASN A 59 -6.56 4.25 8.52
N PHE A 60 -6.35 4.94 7.41
CA PHE A 60 -7.17 4.78 6.22
C PHE A 60 -7.13 3.35 5.67
N ILE A 61 -5.95 2.75 5.56
CA ILE A 61 -5.77 1.36 5.09
C ILE A 61 -6.47 0.38 6.04
N GLN A 62 -6.38 0.58 7.35
CA GLN A 62 -7.06 -0.25 8.35
C GLN A 62 -8.58 -0.17 8.24
N VAL A 63 -9.14 1.03 8.04
CA VAL A 63 -10.58 1.22 7.79
C VAL A 63 -10.98 0.52 6.49
N LEU A 64 -10.22 0.71 5.41
CA LEU A 64 -10.49 0.08 4.12
C LEU A 64 -10.52 -1.45 4.22
N ALA A 65 -9.58 -2.05 4.97
CA ALA A 65 -9.57 -3.50 5.20
C ALA A 65 -10.74 -3.97 6.07
N LYS A 66 -11.08 -3.21 7.12
CA LYS A 66 -12.19 -3.52 8.02
C LYS A 66 -13.55 -3.45 7.32
N ASP A 67 -13.74 -2.50 6.41
CA ASP A 67 -14.95 -2.36 5.60
C ASP A 67 -15.16 -3.57 4.66
N GLN A 68 -14.07 -4.28 4.34
CA GLN A 68 -14.09 -5.55 3.60
C GLN A 68 -14.10 -6.78 4.55
N ASN A 69 -14.29 -6.58 5.85
CA ASN A 69 -14.31 -7.63 6.87
C ASN A 69 -12.96 -8.39 7.04
N HIS A 70 -11.83 -7.71 6.80
CA HIS A 70 -10.49 -8.25 7.01
C HIS A 70 -9.77 -7.58 8.18
N THR A 71 -8.92 -8.36 8.86
CA THR A 71 -8.12 -7.90 10.01
C THR A 71 -6.67 -7.54 9.65
N GLY A 72 -6.27 -7.72 8.40
CA GLY A 72 -4.92 -7.43 7.93
C GLY A 72 -4.80 -7.46 6.41
N VAL A 73 -3.71 -6.86 5.90
CA VAL A 73 -3.36 -6.75 4.49
C VAL A 73 -1.86 -6.88 4.29
N TRP A 74 -1.44 -7.30 3.11
CA TRP A 74 -0.03 -7.22 2.71
C TRP A 74 0.36 -5.76 2.44
N LEU A 75 1.49 -5.34 2.99
CA LEU A 75 2.14 -4.05 2.73
C LEU A 75 3.51 -4.33 2.09
N SER A 76 4.08 -3.34 1.39
CA SER A 76 5.28 -3.49 0.57
C SER A 76 6.62 -3.43 1.32
N ALA A 77 6.63 -3.62 2.64
CA ALA A 77 7.87 -3.62 3.42
C ALA A 77 8.50 -5.01 3.40
N SER A 78 9.76 -5.11 3.00
CA SER A 78 10.55 -6.35 3.09
C SER A 78 11.94 -6.10 3.66
N ARG A 79 12.56 -7.17 4.18
CA ARG A 79 13.91 -7.10 4.76
C ARG A 79 14.97 -7.25 3.66
N VAL A 80 15.96 -6.35 3.66
CA VAL A 80 17.13 -6.49 2.77
C VAL A 80 18.16 -7.41 3.43
N GLU A 81 18.44 -8.56 2.80
CA GLU A 81 19.30 -9.62 3.34
C GLU A 81 20.77 -9.23 3.47
N ALA A 82 21.24 -8.23 2.73
CA ALA A 82 22.68 -8.07 2.48
C ALA A 82 23.51 -7.62 3.69
N GLU A 83 22.99 -6.82 4.64
CA GLU A 83 23.86 -6.34 5.74
C GLU A 83 23.18 -5.62 6.92
N ASN A 84 21.86 -5.37 6.92
CA ASN A 84 21.32 -4.31 7.80
C ASN A 84 20.08 -4.60 8.64
N LEU A 85 19.43 -5.78 8.58
CA LEU A 85 18.17 -6.03 9.32
C LEU A 85 17.06 -4.98 9.11
N LYS A 86 17.25 -4.05 8.16
CA LYS A 86 16.39 -2.92 7.86
C LYS A 86 15.30 -3.37 6.90
N PHE A 87 14.09 -2.90 7.16
CA PHE A 87 12.99 -3.00 6.21
C PHE A 87 13.08 -1.83 5.25
N VAL A 88 12.78 -2.10 3.98
CA VAL A 88 12.65 -1.08 2.93
C VAL A 88 11.28 -1.21 2.29
N TRP A 89 10.72 -0.09 1.87
CA TRP A 89 9.53 -0.07 1.04
C TRP A 89 9.92 -0.33 -0.43
N HIS A 90 9.12 -1.12 -1.15
CA HIS A 90 9.41 -1.44 -2.56
C HIS A 90 9.17 -0.26 -3.53
N ASP A 91 8.62 0.85 -3.08
CA ASP A 91 8.52 2.10 -3.83
C ASP A 91 9.83 2.91 -3.81
N GLY A 92 10.84 2.44 -3.09
CA GLY A 92 12.16 3.08 -2.97
C GLY A 92 12.23 4.15 -1.89
N SER A 93 11.17 4.36 -1.11
CA SER A 93 11.22 5.30 0.02
C SER A 93 11.96 4.72 1.22
N GLU A 94 12.49 5.59 2.06
CA GLU A 94 13.02 5.19 3.35
C GLU A 94 11.90 4.77 4.30
N LEU A 95 12.20 3.83 5.20
CA LEU A 95 11.28 3.40 6.26
C LEU A 95 11.31 4.41 7.43
N GLU A 96 10.83 5.63 7.18
CA GLU A 96 10.76 6.68 8.20
C GLU A 96 9.63 6.43 9.21
N TYR A 97 8.56 5.77 8.76
CA TYR A 97 7.41 5.37 9.57
C TYR A 97 7.30 3.86 9.66
N SER A 98 7.03 3.36 10.87
CA SER A 98 6.69 1.97 11.07
C SER A 98 5.70 1.79 12.23
N TYR A 99 4.71 0.92 12.02
CA TYR A 99 3.70 0.58 13.02
C TYR A 99 3.74 -0.93 13.28
N TRP A 100 4.86 -1.38 13.83
CA TRP A 100 5.07 -2.79 14.09
C TRP A 100 4.18 -3.28 15.23
N GLY A 101 3.57 -4.44 15.05
CA GLY A 101 2.96 -5.17 16.15
C GLY A 101 4.00 -5.62 17.17
N SER A 102 3.56 -5.93 18.39
CA SER A 102 4.43 -6.43 19.46
C SER A 102 5.33 -7.56 18.95
N ARG A 103 6.65 -7.44 19.21
CA ARG A 103 7.74 -8.36 18.80
C ARG A 103 8.21 -8.23 17.35
N TRP A 104 7.76 -7.21 16.61
CA TRP A 104 8.28 -6.84 15.29
C TRP A 104 8.98 -5.46 15.31
N PRO A 105 10.00 -5.24 14.47
CA PRO A 105 10.64 -6.22 13.60
C PRO A 105 11.47 -7.21 14.42
N SER A 106 11.36 -8.51 14.13
CA SER A 106 12.12 -9.54 14.85
C SER A 106 13.50 -9.75 14.22
N ASN A 107 14.56 -9.96 14.98
CA ASN A 107 15.86 -10.35 14.43
C ASN A 107 16.01 -11.87 14.26
N ASP A 108 14.94 -12.61 14.49
CA ASP A 108 14.88 -14.06 14.35
C ASP A 108 14.85 -14.45 12.85
N PRO A 109 15.90 -15.14 12.34
CA PRO A 109 15.97 -15.53 10.92
C PRO A 109 14.88 -16.53 10.51
N GLU A 110 14.22 -17.19 11.46
CA GLU A 110 13.09 -18.09 11.21
C GLU A 110 11.75 -17.35 11.08
N ARG A 111 11.69 -16.07 11.50
CA ARG A 111 10.53 -15.18 11.33
C ARG A 111 10.73 -14.25 10.15
N LYS A 112 10.50 -14.79 8.95
CA LYS A 112 10.44 -14.04 7.68
C LYS A 112 9.04 -13.48 7.43
#